data_AF-A0AAV5JE25-F1
#
_entry.id   AF-A0AAV5JE25-F1
#
_cell.length_a   1.000
_cell.length_b   1.000
_cell.length_c   1.000
_cell.angle_alpha   90.00
_cell.angle_beta   90.00
_cell.angle_gamma   90.00
#
_symmetry.space_group_name_H-M   'P 1'
#
loop_
_entity.id
_entity.type
_entity.pdbx_description
1 polymer ?
#
loop_
_entity_poly.entity_id
_entity_poly.type
_entity_poly.pdbx_seq_one_letter_code
_entity_poly.pdbx_strand_id
1 'polypeptide(L)' 'MKLFTGFLEQRFYVIGSDRNKRFFRILKIDRSEPSDLNISEDPMVYSPQEMKNLLQMIAEGNHATGGLTFVGKAYGIAV' A
#
# COMPACT_ATOMS: atom_id res chain seq x y z
N MET A 1 -2.17 10.86 -0.92
CA MET A 1 -2.23 9.38 -1.00
C MET A 1 -1.16 8.88 -1.95
N LYS A 2 -0.52 7.73 -1.66
CA LYS A 2 0.43 7.06 -2.56
C LYS A 2 -0.04 5.62 -2.82
N LEU A 3 0.15 5.13 -4.04
CA LEU A 3 -0.18 3.76 -4.43
C LEU A 3 1.09 2.98 -4.73
N PHE A 4 1.17 1.76 -4.20
CA PHE A 4 2.24 0.81 -4.45
C PHE A 4 1.66 -0.54 -4.88
N THR A 5 2.44 -1.32 -5.62
CA THR A 5 2.08 -2.67 -6.04
C THR A 5 3.31 -3.59 -6.00
N GLY A 6 3.09 -4.88 -5.78
CA GLY A 6 4.09 -5.91 -6.10
C GLY A 6 4.13 -6.20 -7.61
N PHE A 7 5.12 -7.00 -8.04
CA PHE A 7 5.36 -7.30 -9.45
C PHE A 7 4.21 -8.01 -10.17
N LEU A 8 3.53 -8.94 -9.51
CA LEU A 8 2.39 -9.64 -10.12
C LEU A 8 1.15 -8.75 -10.27
N GLU A 9 1.20 -7.49 -9.80
CA GLU A 9 0.10 -6.52 -9.88
C GLU A 9 -1.26 -7.02 -9.36
N GLN A 10 -1.24 -8.04 -8.52
CA GLN A 10 -2.43 -8.58 -7.87
C GLN A 10 -2.72 -7.91 -6.52
N ARG A 11 -1.68 -7.37 -5.86
CA ARG A 11 -1.81 -6.73 -4.55
C ARG A 11 -1.35 -5.29 -4.58
N PHE A 12 -2.25 -4.40 -4.21
CA PHE A 12 -2.00 -2.97 -4.15
C PHE A 12 -2.10 -2.45 -2.71
N TYR A 13 -1.22 -1.50 -2.41
CA TYR A 13 -1.17 -0.81 -1.12
C TYR A 13 -1.41 0.68 -1.36
N VAL A 14 -2.53 1.17 -0.86
CA VAL A 14 -2.87 2.59 -0.89
C VAL A 14 -2.53 3.19 0.47
N ILE A 15 -1.59 4.12 0.49
CA ILE A 15 -1.12 4.79 1.69
C ILE A 15 -1.76 6.16 1.80
N GLY A 16 -2.64 6.31 2.78
CA GLY A 16 -3.21 7.58 3.22
C GLY A 16 -2.35 8.23 4.30
N SER A 17 -2.38 9.56 4.36
CA SER A 17 -1.79 10.29 5.48
C SER A 17 -2.66 11.48 5.85
N ASP A 18 -2.52 11.95 7.09
CA ASP A 18 -3.01 13.27 7.47
C ASP A 18 -2.25 14.39 6.73
N ARG A 19 -2.74 15.63 6.85
CA ARG A 19 -2.15 16.81 6.19
C ARG A 19 -0.70 17.04 6.58
N ASN A 20 -0.34 16.74 7.84
CA ASN A 20 1.01 16.96 8.37
C ASN A 20 1.94 15.76 8.18
N LYS A 21 1.47 14.67 7.55
CA LYS A 21 2.24 13.43 7.33
C LYS A 21 2.80 12.84 8.63
N ARG A 22 2.02 12.90 9.71
CA ARG A 22 2.34 12.34 11.03
C ARG A 22 1.74 10.96 11.22
N PHE A 23 0.55 10.74 10.65
CA PHE A 23 -0.20 9.50 10.78
C PHE A 23 -0.49 8.93 9.40
N PHE A 24 -0.16 7.66 9.22
CA PHE A 24 -0.37 6.95 7.97
C PHE A 24 -1.26 5.74 8.20
N ARG A 25 -2.10 5.43 7.21
CA ARG A 25 -2.93 4.23 7.15
C ARG A 25 -2.78 3.55 5.80
N ILE A 26 -3.07 2.26 5.76
CA ILE A 26 -2.97 1.44 4.55
C ILE A 26 -4.33 0.83 4.24
N LEU A 27 -4.78 1.00 2.99
CA LEU A 27 -5.79 0.14 2.38
C LEU A 27 -5.08 -0.88 1.50
N LYS A 28 -5.44 -2.16 1.69
CA LYS A 28 -4.93 -3.29 0.92
C LYS A 28 -6.01 -3.70 -0.07
N ILE A 29 -5.62 -3.83 -1.34
CA ILE A 29 -6.49 -4.33 -2.41
C ILE A 29 -5.86 -5.61 -2.93
N ASP A 30 -6.59 -6.71 -2.84
CA ASP A 30 -6.20 -8.01 -3.39
C ASP A 30 -7.11 -8.35 -4.57
N ARG A 31 -6.48 -8.66 -5.71
CA ARG A 31 -7.06 -9.05 -7.01
C ARG A 31 -6.44 -10.36 -7.51
N SER A 32 -5.91 -11.19 -6.62
CA SER A 32 -5.35 -12.49 -7.00
C SER A 32 -6.40 -13.40 -7.66
N GLU A 33 -7.67 -13.29 -7.24
CA GLU A 33 -8.79 -13.95 -7.89
C GLU A 33 -9.47 -12.99 -8.89
N PRO A 34 -9.54 -13.31 -10.20
CA PRO A 34 -10.04 -12.39 -11.23
C PRO A 34 -11.47 -11.88 -11.02
N SER A 35 -12.32 -12.68 -10.36
CA SER A 35 -13.72 -12.37 -10.09
C SER A 35 -13.96 -11.71 -8.74
N ASP A 36 -12.97 -11.72 -7.84
CA ASP A 36 -13.12 -11.26 -6.46
C ASP A 36 -12.17 -10.10 -6.15
N LEU A 37 -12.75 -8.95 -5.85
CA LEU A 37 -12.03 -7.79 -5.36
C LEU A 37 -12.12 -7.74 -3.85
N ASN A 38 -11.03 -8.05 -3.15
CA ASN A 38 -10.97 -7.96 -1.70
C ASN A 38 -10.27 -6.66 -1.27
N ILE A 39 -10.97 -5.82 -0.51
CA ILE A 39 -10.45 -4.56 0.01
C ILE A 39 -10.51 -4.61 1.54
N SER A 40 -9.38 -4.38 2.19
CA SER A 40 -9.29 -4.33 3.65
C SER A 40 -8.47 -3.14 4.13
N GLU A 41 -8.91 -2.51 5.22
CA GLU A 41 -8.13 -1.50 5.93
C GLU A 41 -7.21 -2.18 6.93
N ASP A 42 -5.94 -1.76 6.98
CA ASP A 42 -5.06 -2.14 8.06
C ASP A 42 -5.47 -1.39 9.34
N PRO A 43 -5.78 -2.09 10.45
CA PRO A 43 -6.24 -1.42 11.67
C PRO A 43 -5.16 -0.56 12.34
N MET A 44 -3.88 -0.72 11.95
CA MET A 44 -2.79 0.05 12.55
C MET A 44 -2.66 1.46 11.95
N VAL A 45 -2.29 2.40 12.82
CA VAL A 45 -1.84 3.74 12.42
C VAL A 45 -0.32 3.78 12.57
N TYR A 46 0.37 4.15 11.50
CA TYR A 46 1.82 4.17 11.44
C TYR A 46 2.35 5.60 11.54
N SER A 47 3.46 5.76 12.26
CA SER A 47 4.34 6.93 12.18
C SER A 47 5.12 6.95 10.85
N PRO A 48 5.80 8.06 10.49
CA PRO A 48 6.60 8.12 9.27
C PRO A 48 7.69 7.04 9.19
N GLN A 49 8.35 6.75 10.31
CA GLN A 49 9.43 5.77 10.36
C GLN A 49 8.89 4.33 10.25
N GLU A 50 7.81 4.02 10.96
CA GLU A 50 7.17 2.70 10.88
C GLU A 50 6.64 2.43 9.47
N MET A 51 6.05 3.44 8.81
CA MET A 51 5.60 3.33 7.44
C MET A 51 6.76 3.03 6.48
N LYS A 52 7.90 3.72 6.64
CA LYS A 52 9.11 3.45 5.84
C LYS A 52 9.60 2.01 6.04
N ASN A 53 9.69 1.58 7.30
CA ASN A 53 10.15 0.23 7.65
C ASN A 53 9.21 -0.84 7.09
N LEU A 54 7.89 -0.62 7.18
CA LEU A 54 6.89 -1.54 6.64
C LEU A 54 7.00 -1.70 5.13
N LEU A 55 7.11 -0.59 4.38
CA LEU A 55 7.27 -0.66 2.93
C LEU A 55 8.58 -1.35 2.53
N GLN A 56 9.65 -1.14 3.28
CA GLN A 56 10.91 -1.85 3.08
C GLN A 56 10.75 -3.36 3.30
N MET A 57 10.13 -3.77 4.40
CA MET A 57 9.88 -5.18 4.69
C MET A 57 9.01 -5.86 3.60
N ILE A 58 7.99 -5.16 3.10
CA ILE A 58 7.17 -5.64 1.98
C ILE A 58 8.01 -5.75 0.69
N ALA A 59 8.85 -4.76 0.41
CA ALA A 59 9.74 -4.79 -0.75
C ALA A 59 10.73 -5.97 -0.69
N GLU A 60 11.31 -6.21 0.48
CA GLU A 60 12.21 -7.34 0.73
C GLU A 60 11.49 -8.68 0.61
N GLY A 61 10.27 -8.82 1.15
CA GLY A 61 9.44 -10.01 0.99
C GLY A 61 9.09 -10.32 -0.48
N ASN A 62 8.99 -9.27 -1.31
CA ASN A 62 8.73 -9.40 -2.75
C ASN A 62 10.00 -9.38 -3.61
N HIS A 63 11.19 -9.40 -3.01
CA HIS A 63 12.47 -9.17 -3.71
C HIS A 63 12.67 -10.15 -4.88
N ALA A 64 12.34 -11.43 -4.70
CA ALA A 64 12.44 -12.45 -5.74
C ALA A 64 11.57 -12.17 -6.98
N THR A 65 10.52 -11.36 -6.80
CA THR A 65 9.61 -10.95 -7.88
C THR A 65 9.89 -9.54 -8.39
N GLY A 66 10.86 -8.79 -7.86
CA GLY A 66 11.12 -7.41 -8.26
C GLY A 66 10.69 -6.35 -7.24
N GLY A 67 10.24 -6.78 -6.06
CA GLY A 67 10.02 -5.93 -4.90
C GLY A 67 8.68 -5.19 -4.88
N LEU A 68 8.70 -3.97 -4.33
CA LEU A 68 7.54 -3.09 -4.21
C LEU A 68 7.74 -1.87 -5.10
N THR A 69 6.81 -1.64 -6.01
CA THR A 69 6.89 -0.57 -7.02
C THR A 69 5.91 0.54 -6.68
N PHE A 70 6.35 1.79 -6.84
CA PHE A 70 5.46 2.96 -6.77
C PHE A 70 4.66 3.08 -8.07
N VAL A 71 3.33 3.11 -7.94
CA VAL A 71 2.41 3.24 -9.09
C VAL A 71 2.06 4.70 -9.34
N GLY A 72 1.78 5.46 -8.27
CA GLY A 72 1.32 6.83 -8.45
C GLY A 72 0.91 7.54 -7.17
N LYS A 73 0.59 8.83 -7.33
CA LYS A 73 0.12 9.71 -6.26
C LYS A 73 -1.30 10.18 -6.59
N ALA A 74 -2.16 10.19 -5.58
CA ALA A 74 -3.53 10.66 -5.70
C ALA A 74 -3.89 11.60 -4.54
N TYR A 75 -4.93 12.41 -4.76
CA TYR A 75 -5.39 13.43 -3.81
C TYR A 75 -6.57 12.96 -2.95
N GLY A 76 -7.31 11.94 -3.39
CA GLY A 76 -8.43 11.35 -2.66
C GLY A 76 -8.94 10.10 -3.36
N ILE A 77 -9.93 9.46 -2.74
CA ILE A 77 -10.75 8.40 -3.33
C ILE A 77 -12.13 9.01 -3.54
N ALA A 78 -12.67 8.90 -4.75
CA ALA A 78 -14.02 9.37 -5.03
C ALA A 78 -15.04 8.39 -4.44
N VAL A 79 -16.14 8.94 -3.93
CA VAL A 79 -17.32 8.21 -3.45
C VAL A 79 -18.47 8.35 -4.43
#